data_AF-A0A0Q8D8Z7-F1
#
_entry.id   AF-A0A0Q8D8Z7-F1
#
_cell.length_a   1.000
_cell.length_b   1.000
_cell.length_c   1.000
_cell.angle_alpha   90.00
_cell.angle_beta   90.00
_cell.angle_gamma   90.00
#
_symmetry.space_group_name_H-M   'P 1'
#
loop_
_entity.id
_entity.type
_entity.pdbx_description
1 polymer ?
#
loop_
_entity_poly.entity_id
_entity_poly.type
_entity_poly.pdbx_seq_one_letter_code
_entity_poly.pdbx_strand_id
1 'polypeptide(L)'
;MSLEFELLSVEPYQADGQFGHRFTLRIALQERDNARLNWIERTDRPYVEGMAPDTWTDLFQLVHGQSMVFNGWNQSQDDSGAVTVSFVDPPSMRMEPYAQRTLQFWIVVLDGNGEDWAVWEGSQQLACSDTGAIVTQTLAQTANSSGDDGDPPYPEGFAPY
;
A
#
# COMPACT_ATOMS: atom_id res chain seq x y z
N MET A 1 15.28 15.84 -8.54
CA MET A 1 15.32 14.37 -8.31
C MET A 1 13.89 13.95 -8.48
N SER A 2 13.59 13.00 -9.37
CA SER A 2 12.22 12.51 -9.56
C SER A 2 11.74 11.79 -8.31
N LEU A 3 10.50 12.04 -7.91
CA LEU A 3 9.82 11.29 -6.86
C LEU A 3 9.62 9.85 -7.36
N GLU A 4 10.19 8.86 -6.67
CA GLU A 4 10.11 7.44 -7.09
C GLU A 4 10.01 6.50 -5.89
N PHE A 5 9.18 5.47 -6.01
CA PHE A 5 9.11 4.40 -5.02
C PHE A 5 10.25 3.40 -5.18
N GLU A 6 10.90 3.09 -4.06
CA GLU A 6 11.88 2.02 -3.95
C GLU A 6 11.29 0.86 -3.12
N LEU A 7 11.15 -0.31 -3.74
CA LEU A 7 10.79 -1.55 -3.05
C LEU A 7 12.05 -2.19 -2.45
N LEU A 8 12.26 -1.94 -1.16
CA LEU A 8 13.48 -2.37 -0.46
C LEU A 8 13.50 -3.87 -0.16
N SER A 9 12.35 -4.43 0.20
CA SER A 9 12.24 -5.85 0.58
C SER A 9 10.83 -6.37 0.37
N VAL A 10 10.74 -7.65 0.01
CA VAL A 10 9.50 -8.45 0.08
C VAL A 10 9.88 -9.81 0.66
N GLU A 11 9.29 -10.14 1.80
CA GLU A 11 9.59 -11.38 2.51
C GLU A 11 8.29 -12.11 2.86
N PRO A 12 8.28 -13.45 2.87
CA PRO A 12 7.17 -14.21 3.44
C PRO A 12 6.92 -13.78 4.89
N TYR A 13 5.66 -13.58 5.24
CA TYR A 13 5.24 -13.25 6.60
C TYR A 13 4.36 -14.36 7.17
N GLN A 14 4.65 -14.76 8.41
CA GLN A 14 3.81 -15.68 9.18
C GLN A 14 3.96 -15.39 10.68
N ALA A 15 2.87 -15.01 11.33
CA ALA A 15 2.81 -14.78 12.78
C ALA A 15 1.36 -14.87 13.26
N ASP A 16 1.16 -15.32 14.50
CA ASP A 16 -0.14 -15.33 15.18
C ASP A 16 -1.29 -15.97 14.36
N GLY A 17 -0.98 -17.07 13.65
CA GLY A 17 -1.94 -17.78 12.81
C GLY A 17 -2.33 -17.03 11.52
N GLN A 18 -1.61 -15.99 11.15
CA GLN A 18 -1.75 -15.28 9.89
C GLN A 18 -0.55 -15.55 8.97
N PHE A 19 -0.78 -15.44 7.66
CA PHE A 19 0.27 -15.51 6.65
C PHE A 19 0.05 -14.50 5.54
N GLY A 20 1.13 -14.10 4.86
CA GLY A 20 1.09 -13.09 3.82
C GLY A 20 2.49 -12.70 3.40
N HIS A 21 2.72 -11.41 3.15
CA HIS A 21 4.07 -10.89 2.95
C HIS A 21 4.29 -9.74 3.89
N ARG A 22 5.56 -9.46 4.18
CA ARG A 22 5.98 -8.17 4.73
C ARG A 22 6.82 -7.49 3.67
N PHE A 23 6.39 -6.31 3.24
CA PHE A 23 7.16 -5.52 2.29
C PHE A 23 7.53 -4.17 2.89
N THR A 24 8.64 -3.63 2.40
CA THR A 24 9.10 -2.30 2.76
C THR A 24 9.18 -1.44 1.50
N LEU A 25 8.37 -0.39 1.47
CA LEU A 25 8.46 0.66 0.45
C LEU A 25 9.13 1.88 1.04
N ARG A 26 9.95 2.56 0.23
CA ARG A 26 10.55 3.84 0.56
C ARG A 26 10.20 4.84 -0.54
N ILE A 27 9.95 6.08 -0.13
CA ILE A 27 9.71 7.20 -1.02
C ILE A 27 10.53 8.39 -0.53
N ALA A 28 11.20 9.08 -1.44
CA ALA A 28 11.97 10.29 -1.17
C ALA A 28 11.26 11.50 -1.77
N LEU A 29 10.72 12.35 -0.91
CA LEU A 29 10.04 13.60 -1.26
C LEU A 29 11.06 14.73 -1.37
N GLN A 30 10.82 15.68 -2.28
CA GLN A 30 11.62 16.91 -2.35
C GLN A 30 10.97 18.02 -1.53
N GLU A 31 9.64 18.04 -1.47
CA GLU A 31 8.86 18.95 -0.65
C GLU A 31 7.81 18.17 0.14
N ARG A 32 8.03 18.02 1.45
CA ARG A 32 7.09 17.34 2.33
C ARG A 32 5.84 18.16 2.62
N ASP A 33 5.95 19.49 2.65
CA ASP A 33 4.83 20.37 2.99
C ASP A 33 3.73 20.25 1.93
N ASN A 34 2.49 19.98 2.33
CA ASN A 34 1.36 19.70 1.43
C ASN A 34 1.48 18.43 0.56
N ALA A 35 2.50 17.58 0.77
CA ALA A 35 2.58 16.29 0.10
C ALA A 35 1.36 15.41 0.44
N ARG A 36 0.88 14.64 -0.54
CA ARG A 36 -0.32 13.79 -0.42
C ARG A 36 0.04 12.32 -0.57
N LEU A 37 -0.67 11.49 0.16
CA LEU A 37 -0.61 10.03 0.09
C LEU A 37 -2.03 9.49 -0.08
N ASN A 38 -2.20 8.63 -1.07
CA ASN A 38 -3.35 7.75 -1.21
C ASN A 38 -2.85 6.30 -1.20
N TRP A 39 -3.32 5.52 -0.23
CA TRP A 39 -2.98 4.09 -0.15
C TRP A 39 -4.23 3.30 -0.50
N ILE A 40 -4.38 2.95 -1.77
CA ILE A 40 -5.64 2.48 -2.32
C ILE A 40 -5.57 0.96 -2.46
N GLU A 41 -6.57 0.27 -1.89
CA GLU A 41 -6.64 -1.18 -1.92
C GLU A 41 -7.97 -1.69 -2.43
N ARG A 42 -7.92 -2.82 -3.14
CA ARG A 42 -9.09 -3.60 -3.54
C ARG A 42 -8.87 -5.06 -3.17
N THR A 43 -9.84 -5.65 -2.48
CA THR A 43 -9.77 -7.05 -2.06
C THR A 43 -11.13 -7.72 -2.10
N ASP A 44 -11.16 -9.01 -2.41
CA ASP A 44 -12.33 -9.87 -2.32
C ASP A 44 -12.71 -10.18 -0.85
N ARG A 45 -11.77 -10.06 0.08
CA ARG A 45 -11.96 -10.33 1.52
C ARG A 45 -11.54 -9.12 2.38
N PRO A 46 -12.47 -8.18 2.64
CA PRO A 46 -12.24 -7.05 3.53
C PRO A 46 -11.68 -7.47 4.90
N TYR A 47 -10.73 -6.67 5.40
CA TYR A 47 -10.04 -6.95 6.67
C TYR A 47 -9.95 -5.72 7.59
N VAL A 48 -10.39 -4.56 7.11
CA VAL A 48 -10.56 -3.31 7.87
C VAL A 48 -12.02 -2.88 7.79
N GLU A 49 -12.57 -2.40 8.90
CA GLU A 49 -13.92 -1.84 8.93
C GLU A 49 -14.03 -0.65 7.98
N GLY A 50 -15.03 -0.66 7.10
CA GLY A 50 -15.25 0.36 6.06
C GLY A 50 -14.81 -0.06 4.65
N MET A 51 -14.02 -1.13 4.53
CA MET A 51 -13.75 -1.73 3.21
C MET A 51 -14.96 -2.51 2.71
N ALA A 52 -15.28 -2.36 1.43
CA ALA A 52 -16.23 -3.20 0.71
C ALA A 52 -15.49 -4.23 -0.18
N PRO A 53 -16.02 -5.45 -0.35
CA PRO A 53 -15.44 -6.42 -1.27
C PRO A 53 -15.34 -5.86 -2.69
N ASP A 54 -14.24 -6.16 -3.37
CA ASP A 54 -13.96 -5.82 -4.78
C ASP A 54 -14.11 -4.33 -5.13
N THR A 55 -13.94 -3.45 -4.12
CA THR A 55 -14.07 -2.00 -4.27
C THR A 55 -12.77 -1.31 -3.86
N TRP A 56 -12.31 -0.36 -4.66
CA TRP A 56 -11.16 0.47 -4.31
C TRP A 56 -11.48 1.36 -3.10
N THR A 57 -10.65 1.24 -2.07
CA THR A 57 -10.79 1.97 -0.80
C THR A 57 -9.46 2.64 -0.47
N ASP A 58 -9.47 3.90 -0.07
CA ASP A 58 -8.28 4.57 0.44
C ASP A 58 -8.06 4.21 1.93
N LEU A 59 -7.13 3.30 2.17
CA LEU A 59 -6.75 2.83 3.50
C LEU A 59 -6.05 3.91 4.31
N PHE A 60 -5.36 4.86 3.67
CA PHE A 60 -4.79 5.98 4.41
C PHE A 60 -5.92 6.80 5.04
N GLN A 61 -6.94 7.21 4.28
CA GLN A 61 -8.10 7.91 4.86
C GLN A 61 -8.82 7.10 5.93
N LEU A 62 -8.96 5.79 5.72
CA LEU A 62 -9.73 4.94 6.62
C LEU A 62 -9.04 4.71 7.96
N VAL A 63 -7.71 4.51 7.97
CA VAL A 63 -6.98 4.06 9.17
C VAL A 63 -5.64 4.75 9.43
N HIS A 64 -5.32 5.90 8.82
CA HIS A 64 -4.03 6.57 9.07
C HIS A 64 -3.77 6.88 10.55
N GLY A 65 -4.80 7.15 11.35
CA GLY A 65 -4.66 7.40 12.79
C GLY A 65 -4.46 6.15 13.67
N GLN A 66 -4.66 4.95 13.11
CA GLN A 66 -4.66 3.69 13.86
C GLN A 66 -3.60 2.69 13.36
N SER A 67 -3.31 2.71 12.06
CA SER A 67 -2.38 1.77 11.44
C SER A 67 -0.94 2.25 11.57
N MET A 68 -0.09 1.36 12.10
CA MET A 68 1.34 1.63 12.25
C MET A 68 2.07 1.77 10.91
N VAL A 69 1.50 1.25 9.81
CA VAL A 69 2.06 1.39 8.45
C VAL A 69 2.29 2.86 8.10
N PHE A 70 1.39 3.73 8.55
CA PHE A 70 1.39 5.15 8.22
C PHE A 70 2.13 6.03 9.23
N ASN A 71 2.70 5.46 10.30
CA ASN A 71 3.37 6.23 11.34
C ASN A 71 4.48 7.14 10.79
N GLY A 72 5.33 6.62 9.89
CA GLY A 72 6.41 7.41 9.31
C GLY A 72 5.92 8.60 8.49
N TRP A 73 4.78 8.46 7.81
CA TRP A 73 4.15 9.55 7.07
C TRP A 73 3.52 10.59 8.01
N ASN A 74 2.80 10.13 9.04
CA ASN A 74 2.15 11.00 10.01
C ASN A 74 3.16 11.78 10.85
N GLN A 75 4.28 11.15 11.23
CA GLN A 75 5.32 11.78 12.03
C GLN A 75 6.11 12.85 11.26
N SER A 76 6.16 12.77 9.93
CA SER A 76 6.82 13.77 9.08
C SER A 76 5.88 14.90 8.64
N GLN A 77 4.66 15.01 9.18
CA GLN A 77 3.71 16.05 8.76
C GLN A 77 4.18 17.48 9.06
N ASP A 78 5.00 17.66 10.09
CA ASP A 78 5.55 18.97 10.46
C ASP A 78 6.91 19.26 9.78
N ASP A 79 7.44 18.31 9.00
CA ASP A 79 8.68 18.50 8.25
C ASP A 79 8.43 19.35 7.00
N SER A 80 9.39 20.21 6.65
CA SER A 80 9.41 20.98 5.41
C SER A 80 10.59 20.59 4.54
N GLY A 81 10.44 20.62 3.22
CA GLY A 81 11.49 20.25 2.27
C GLY A 81 11.71 18.74 2.18
N ALA A 82 12.94 18.35 1.82
CA ALA A 82 13.22 16.97 1.44
C ALA A 82 13.18 15.99 2.63
N VAL A 83 12.43 14.91 2.48
CA VAL A 83 12.32 13.85 3.50
C VAL A 83 12.25 12.48 2.85
N THR A 84 12.65 11.45 3.58
CA THR A 84 12.47 10.05 3.18
C THR A 84 11.52 9.37 4.13
N VAL A 85 10.43 8.83 3.60
CA VAL A 85 9.44 8.07 4.36
C VAL A 85 9.57 6.59 3.98
N SER A 86 9.34 5.70 4.94
CA SER A 86 9.31 4.26 4.69
C SER A 86 8.07 3.65 5.29
N PHE A 87 7.43 2.78 4.52
CA PHE A 87 6.23 2.04 4.87
C PHE A 87 6.61 0.58 5.03
N VAL A 88 6.25 0.01 6.18
CA VAL A 88 6.43 -1.42 6.44
C VAL A 88 5.06 -2.02 6.63
N ASP A 89 4.60 -2.76 5.63
CA ASP A 89 3.25 -3.31 5.61
C ASP A 89 3.30 -4.85 5.58
N PRO A 90 2.63 -5.54 6.53
CA PRO A 90 2.48 -6.98 6.53
C PRO A 90 1.06 -7.44 6.11
N PRO A 91 0.60 -7.19 4.87
CA PRO A 91 -0.74 -7.58 4.46
C PRO A 91 -0.85 -9.09 4.50
N SER A 92 -1.78 -9.57 5.32
CA SER A 92 -1.92 -10.98 5.65
C SER A 92 -3.38 -11.38 5.86
N MET A 93 -3.62 -12.69 5.91
CA MET A 93 -4.91 -13.27 6.25
C MET A 93 -4.72 -14.44 7.22
N ARG A 94 -5.79 -14.82 7.93
CA ARG A 94 -5.78 -15.99 8.80
C ARG A 94 -5.60 -17.29 8.03
N MET A 95 -4.82 -18.20 8.61
CA MET A 95 -4.67 -19.57 8.17
C MET A 95 -5.90 -20.39 8.58
N GLU A 96 -6.86 -20.50 7.67
CA GLU A 96 -8.11 -21.23 7.87
C GLU A 96 -8.35 -22.19 6.70
N PRO A 97 -9.00 -23.34 6.90
CA PRO A 97 -9.41 -24.24 5.82
C PRO A 97 -10.11 -23.50 4.66
N TYR A 98 -9.66 -23.75 3.44
CA TYR A 98 -10.18 -23.18 2.19
C TYR A 98 -10.13 -21.64 2.09
N ALA A 99 -9.43 -20.99 3.00
CA ALA A 99 -9.35 -19.53 2.98
C ALA A 99 -8.55 -19.06 1.77
N GLN A 100 -9.07 -18.05 1.06
CA GLN A 100 -8.39 -17.38 -0.04
C GLN A 100 -8.57 -15.87 0.07
N ARG A 101 -7.63 -15.12 -0.54
CA ARG A 101 -7.72 -13.68 -0.73
C ARG A 101 -6.90 -13.23 -1.92
N THR A 102 -7.48 -12.34 -2.72
CA THR A 102 -6.77 -11.47 -3.65
C THR A 102 -6.78 -10.04 -3.11
N LEU A 103 -5.62 -9.40 -3.10
CA LEU A 103 -5.47 -8.01 -2.66
C LEU A 103 -4.63 -7.26 -3.68
N GLN A 104 -5.12 -6.12 -4.13
CA GLN A 104 -4.44 -5.23 -5.06
C GLN A 104 -4.14 -3.91 -4.38
N PHE A 105 -2.97 -3.36 -4.67
CA PHE A 105 -2.44 -2.13 -4.07
C PHE A 105 -2.17 -1.11 -5.16
N TRP A 106 -2.58 0.13 -4.93
CA TRP A 106 -2.20 1.33 -5.67
C TRP A 106 -1.79 2.38 -4.65
N ILE A 107 -0.48 2.60 -4.53
CA ILE A 107 0.09 3.56 -3.57
C ILE A 107 0.56 4.76 -4.37
N VAL A 108 -0.16 5.88 -4.21
CA VAL A 108 0.05 7.12 -4.94
C VAL A 108 0.57 8.17 -3.99
N VAL A 109 1.67 8.81 -4.35
CA VAL A 109 2.23 9.95 -3.61
C VAL A 109 2.41 11.13 -4.55
N LEU A 110 2.00 12.30 -4.08
CA LEU A 110 2.23 13.58 -4.74
C LEU A 110 3.15 14.39 -3.84
N ASP A 111 4.20 14.94 -4.41
CA ASP A 111 5.10 15.84 -3.70
C ASP A 111 4.38 17.15 -3.38
N GLY A 112 4.90 17.87 -2.39
CA GLY A 112 4.32 19.11 -1.88
C GLY A 112 4.30 20.26 -2.87
N ASN A 113 5.17 20.21 -3.88
CA ASN A 113 5.15 21.15 -5.00
C ASN A 113 3.91 20.98 -5.91
N GLY A 114 3.21 19.84 -5.80
CA GLY A 114 2.02 19.52 -6.59
C GLY A 114 2.29 19.12 -8.04
N GLU A 115 3.54 19.01 -8.47
CA GLU A 115 3.95 18.70 -9.85
C GLU A 115 4.51 17.28 -9.96
N ASP A 116 5.25 16.81 -8.95
CA ASP A 116 5.87 15.50 -8.96
C ASP A 116 4.96 14.45 -8.31
N TRP A 117 4.85 13.28 -8.94
CA TRP A 117 4.10 12.15 -8.40
C TRP A 117 4.81 10.82 -8.63
N ALA A 118 4.50 9.85 -7.77
CA ALA A 118 4.91 8.45 -7.92
C ALA A 118 3.75 7.51 -7.61
N VAL A 119 3.70 6.40 -8.33
CA VAL A 119 2.73 5.32 -8.14
C VAL A 119 3.45 3.98 -8.07
N TRP A 120 3.17 3.23 -7.00
CA TRP A 120 3.53 1.82 -6.91
C TRP A 120 2.28 0.96 -6.96
N GLU A 121 2.28 -0.06 -7.81
CA GLU A 121 1.18 -1.00 -7.93
C GLU A 121 1.63 -2.43 -7.60
N GLY A 122 0.77 -3.16 -6.89
CA GLY A 122 1.05 -4.54 -6.54
C GLY A 122 -0.20 -5.42 -6.49
N SER A 123 0.03 -6.73 -6.51
CA SER A 123 -1.02 -7.74 -6.31
C SER A 123 -0.50 -8.87 -5.44
N GLN A 124 -1.32 -9.29 -4.47
CA GLN A 124 -1.09 -10.40 -3.57
C GLN A 124 -2.19 -11.44 -3.74
N GLN A 125 -1.79 -12.71 -3.83
CA GLN A 125 -2.70 -13.84 -3.79
C GLN A 125 -2.29 -14.79 -2.66
N LEU A 126 -3.24 -15.10 -1.79
CA LEU A 126 -3.08 -15.98 -0.64
C LEU A 126 -4.14 -17.08 -0.69
N ALA A 127 -3.76 -18.32 -0.43
CA ALA A 127 -4.72 -19.42 -0.34
C ALA A 127 -4.24 -20.54 0.61
N CYS A 128 -5.22 -21.18 1.25
CA CYS A 128 -5.05 -22.34 2.12
C CYS A 128 -5.75 -23.58 1.55
N SER A 129 -5.21 -24.76 1.84
CA SER A 129 -5.85 -26.06 1.60
C SER A 129 -7.07 -26.28 2.52
N ASP A 130 -7.71 -27.43 2.35
CA ASP A 130 -8.75 -27.96 3.24
C ASP A 130 -8.30 -28.18 4.69
N THR A 131 -7.01 -28.31 4.93
CA THR A 131 -6.41 -28.45 6.27
C THR A 131 -5.89 -27.13 6.84
N GLY A 132 -6.03 -26.02 6.11
CA GLY A 132 -5.47 -24.72 6.50
C GLY A 132 -3.98 -24.55 6.20
N ALA A 133 -3.35 -25.51 5.50
CA ALA A 133 -1.96 -25.37 5.06
C ALA A 133 -1.85 -24.36 3.92
N ILE A 134 -0.79 -23.55 3.89
CA ILE A 134 -0.56 -22.55 2.84
C ILE A 134 -0.30 -23.27 1.52
N VAL A 135 -1.08 -22.95 0.48
CA VAL A 135 -0.90 -23.48 -0.89
C VAL A 135 -0.56 -22.39 -1.90
N THR A 136 -0.94 -21.14 -1.63
CA THR A 136 -0.57 -19.97 -2.45
C THR A 136 -0.12 -18.85 -1.52
N GLN A 137 1.04 -18.28 -1.81
CA GLN A 137 1.58 -17.10 -1.15
C GLN A 137 2.44 -16.35 -2.17
N THR A 138 1.81 -15.43 -2.91
CA THR A 138 2.51 -14.61 -3.91
C THR A 138 2.25 -13.13 -3.67
N LEU A 139 3.27 -12.31 -3.92
CA LEU A 139 3.18 -10.87 -4.04
C LEU A 139 4.03 -10.45 -5.24
N ALA A 140 3.45 -9.68 -6.14
CA ALA A 140 4.14 -9.14 -7.31
C ALA A 140 3.90 -7.65 -7.42
N GLN A 141 4.97 -6.90 -7.70
CA GLN A 141 4.84 -5.55 -8.22
C GLN A 141 4.33 -5.63 -9.67
N THR A 142 3.24 -4.94 -9.97
CA THR A 142 2.61 -4.94 -11.31
C THR A 142 3.00 -3.72 -12.12
N ALA A 143 3.28 -2.59 -11.45
CA ALA A 143 3.81 -1.38 -12.06
C ALA A 143 4.55 -0.54 -11.01
N ASN A 144 5.45 0.32 -11.49
CA ASN A 144 6.06 1.41 -10.74
C ASN A 144 6.32 2.53 -11.73
N SER A 145 5.74 3.70 -11.48
CA SER A 145 5.78 4.84 -12.37
C SER A 145 5.91 6.13 -11.59
N SER A 146 6.43 7.15 -12.26
CA SER A 146 6.56 8.50 -11.75
C SER A 146 6.35 9.49 -12.89
N GLY A 147 6.01 10.72 -12.54
CA GLY A 147 5.86 11.81 -13.50
C GLY A 147 6.14 13.15 -12.87
N ASP A 148 6.51 14.08 -13.74
CA ASP A 148 6.69 15.50 -13.51
C ASP A 148 5.68 16.23 -14.42
N ASP A 149 4.67 16.88 -13.83
CA ASP A 149 3.50 17.49 -14.51
C ASP A 149 2.31 16.53 -14.75
N GLY A 150 1.10 17.05 -14.53
CA GLY A 150 -0.17 16.33 -14.62
C GLY A 150 -0.62 15.56 -13.37
N ASP A 151 -1.80 14.95 -13.46
CA ASP A 151 -2.36 14.12 -12.39
C ASP A 151 -1.75 12.71 -12.42
N PRO A 152 -1.42 12.10 -11.27
CA PRO A 152 -1.03 10.70 -11.24
C PRO A 152 -2.17 9.82 -11.74
N PRO A 153 -1.86 8.65 -12.32
CA PRO A 153 -2.88 7.67 -12.61
C PRO A 153 -3.54 7.23 -11.30
N TYR A 154 -4.86 7.06 -11.34
CA TYR A 154 -5.65 6.41 -10.29
C TYR A 154 -6.35 5.18 -10.85
N PRO A 155 -6.68 4.18 -10.00
CA PRO A 155 -7.30 2.99 -10.51
C PRO A 155 -8.69 3.33 -11.03
N GLU A 156 -9.13 2.64 -12.08
CA GLU A 156 -10.41 2.93 -12.73
C GLU A 156 -11.56 2.95 -11.71
N GLY A 157 -12.36 4.02 -11.76
CA GLY A 157 -13.50 4.22 -10.86
C GLY A 157 -13.14 4.82 -9.49
N PHE A 158 -11.87 5.08 -9.20
CA PHE A 158 -11.45 5.82 -8.02
C PHE A 158 -11.29 7.31 -8.36
N ALA A 159 -11.87 8.18 -7.53
CA ALA A 159 -11.68 9.62 -7.62
C ALA A 159 -10.91 10.09 -6.39
N PRO A 160 -9.71 10.69 -6.55
CA PRO A 160 -9.00 11.28 -5.42
C PRO A 160 -9.76 12.47 -4.84
N TYR A 161 -9.56 12.73 -3.56
CA TYR A 161 -10.14 13.87 -2.83
C TYR A 161 -9.22 15.08 -2.81
#